data_AF-A0A2A3DIA0-F1
#
_entry.id   AF-A0A2A3DIA0-F1
#
_cell.length_a   1.000
_cell.length_b   1.000
_cell.length_c   1.000
_cell.angle_alpha   90.00
_cell.angle_beta   90.00
_cell.angle_gamma   90.00
#
_symmetry.space_group_name_H-M   'P 1'
#
loop_
_entity.id
_entity.type
_entity.pdbx_description
1 polymer ?
#
loop_
_entity_poly.entity_id
_entity_poly.type
_entity_poly.pdbx_seq_one_letter_code
_entity_poly.pdbx_strand_id
1 'polypeptide(L)'
;MEIPGLGKCRFDEDQGCYISKPISLAVLSGKKCAVLVEGYDEEPPVEDFHEAIANFLGSPNTVLTSAEPHIFRYYLDVKESIEPEDDFPSIGSPSEIWKFVQLGEEALVIRRAEGDNGIYVSLECNCDWEPEHGLQIVFKNGAVVNKIGPYDGHLTNSDAYADSTLESVVYR
;
A
#
# COMPACT_ATOMS: atom_id res chain seq x y z
N MET A 1 18.95 -4.44 12.92
CA MET A 1 18.42 -3.28 13.64
C MET A 1 17.28 -3.74 14.55
N GLU A 2 17.12 -3.16 15.75
CA GLU A 2 15.87 -3.32 16.52
C GLU A 2 14.97 -2.12 16.16
N ILE A 3 13.82 -2.38 15.54
CA ILE A 3 12.84 -1.34 15.16
C ILE A 3 11.59 -1.51 16.05
N PRO A 4 11.13 -0.47 16.75
CA PRO A 4 9.93 -0.55 17.58
C PRO A 4 8.72 -1.13 16.83
N GLY A 5 8.00 -2.05 17.48
CA GLY A 5 6.86 -2.75 16.87
C GLY A 5 7.22 -3.94 15.97
N LEU A 6 8.36 -3.87 15.27
CA LEU A 6 8.83 -4.94 14.35
C LEU A 6 9.83 -5.91 15.02
N GLY A 7 10.52 -5.45 16.06
CA GLY A 7 11.62 -6.17 16.71
C GLY A 7 12.86 -6.24 15.82
N LYS A 8 13.60 -7.35 15.91
CA LYS A 8 14.85 -7.54 15.17
C LYS A 8 14.61 -7.66 13.67
N CYS A 9 15.04 -6.63 12.94
CA CYS A 9 15.03 -6.58 11.48
C CYS A 9 16.44 -6.87 10.91
N ARG A 10 16.49 -7.60 9.79
CA ARG A 10 17.72 -7.83 9.01
C ARG A 10 17.87 -6.70 7.99
N PHE A 11 19.08 -6.23 7.75
CA PHE A 11 19.32 -5.39 6.58
C PHE A 11 19.41 -6.29 5.35
N ASP A 12 18.81 -5.86 4.24
CA ASP A 12 18.91 -6.50 2.93
C ASP A 12 19.69 -5.56 2.01
N GLU A 13 20.91 -5.96 1.63
CA GLU A 13 21.79 -5.11 0.82
C GLU A 13 21.28 -4.94 -0.62
N ASP A 14 20.55 -5.92 -1.16
CA ASP A 14 20.04 -5.87 -2.53
C ASP A 14 18.85 -4.90 -2.63
N GLN A 15 18.01 -4.86 -1.59
CA GLN A 15 16.87 -3.94 -1.52
C GLN A 15 17.16 -2.61 -0.82
N GLY A 16 18.31 -2.49 -0.15
CA GLY A 16 18.69 -1.28 0.60
C GLY A 16 17.79 -0.97 1.80
N CYS A 17 17.07 -1.96 2.34
CA CYS A 17 16.08 -1.75 3.39
C CYS A 17 16.23 -2.73 4.57
N TYR A 18 15.59 -2.40 5.70
CA TYR A 18 15.44 -3.32 6.83
C TYR A 18 14.18 -4.17 6.67
N ILE A 19 14.31 -5.49 6.83
CA ILE A 19 13.21 -6.44 6.66
C ILE A 19 12.90 -7.11 8.00
N SER A 20 11.64 -7.02 8.42
CA SER A 20 11.13 -7.72 9.61
C SER A 20 10.92 -9.22 9.35
N LYS A 21 10.72 -10.00 10.41
CA LYS A 21 10.03 -11.29 10.24
C LYS A 21 8.57 -11.04 9.84
N PRO A 22 7.88 -11.96 9.14
CA PRO A 22 6.46 -11.81 8.87
C PRO A 22 5.64 -11.73 10.16
N ILE A 23 4.77 -10.72 10.26
CA ILE A 23 3.89 -10.45 11.41
C ILE A 23 2.44 -10.58 10.93
N SER A 24 1.56 -11.13 11.77
CA SER A 24 0.13 -11.12 11.49
C SER A 24 -0.43 -9.71 11.65
N LEU A 25 -0.97 -9.15 10.57
CA LEU A 25 -1.49 -7.79 10.55
C LEU A 25 -3.01 -7.77 10.62
N ALA A 26 -3.57 -7.05 11.59
CA ALA A 26 -5.01 -6.91 11.75
C ALA A 26 -5.66 -6.24 10.52
N VAL A 27 -4.99 -5.25 9.93
CA VAL A 27 -5.43 -4.56 8.70
C VAL A 27 -5.57 -5.51 7.52
N LEU A 28 -4.77 -6.59 7.47
CA LEU A 28 -4.81 -7.65 6.45
C LEU A 28 -5.57 -8.89 6.93
N SER A 29 -6.52 -8.75 7.86
CA SER A 29 -7.32 -9.85 8.40
C SER A 29 -6.49 -10.99 9.01
N GLY A 30 -5.36 -10.65 9.64
CA GLY A 30 -4.45 -11.59 10.29
C GLY A 30 -3.46 -12.28 9.35
N LYS A 31 -3.50 -11.99 8.04
CA LYS A 31 -2.46 -12.46 7.10
C LYS A 31 -1.08 -12.02 7.56
N LYS A 32 -0.09 -12.88 7.30
CA LYS A 32 1.30 -12.60 7.60
C LYS A 32 1.88 -11.70 6.52
N CYS A 33 2.60 -10.67 6.94
CA CYS A 33 3.27 -9.73 6.07
C CYS A 33 4.59 -9.31 6.71
N ALA A 34 5.67 -9.30 5.91
CA ALA A 34 6.93 -8.70 6.32
C ALA A 34 6.87 -7.18 6.08
N VAL A 35 7.43 -6.42 7.00
CA VAL A 35 7.55 -4.98 6.88
C VAL A 35 8.97 -4.65 6.45
N LEU A 36 9.07 -3.96 5.33
CA LEU A 36 10.31 -3.45 4.75
C LEU A 36 10.40 -1.97 5.14
N VAL A 37 11.56 -1.51 5.63
CA VAL A 37 11.75 -0.13 6.07
C VAL A 37 12.94 0.46 5.34
N GLU A 38 12.65 1.36 4.40
CA GLU A 38 13.64 2.05 3.57
C GLU A 38 13.91 3.46 4.13
N GLY A 39 15.16 3.90 4.04
CA GLY A 39 15.57 5.22 4.54
C GLY A 39 15.54 5.38 6.07
N TYR A 40 15.49 4.28 6.83
CA TYR A 40 15.37 4.33 8.30
C TYR A 40 16.55 5.03 8.98
N ASP A 41 17.77 4.89 8.45
CA ASP A 41 18.97 5.51 9.04
C ASP A 41 19.24 6.93 8.47
N GLU A 42 18.35 7.44 7.63
CA GLU A 42 18.47 8.76 7.01
C GLU A 42 17.81 9.85 7.86
N GLU A 43 18.30 11.09 7.74
CA GLU A 43 17.66 12.27 8.33
C GLU A 43 16.45 12.69 7.48
N PRO A 44 15.31 13.13 8.04
CA PRO A 44 15.02 13.53 9.43
C PRO A 44 14.55 12.35 10.35
N PRO A 45 14.30 12.59 11.66
CA PRO A 45 14.33 11.56 12.71
C PRO A 45 13.43 10.33 12.54
N VAL A 46 13.86 9.21 13.15
CA VAL A 46 13.24 7.88 13.07
C VAL A 46 11.87 7.76 13.75
N GLU A 47 11.50 8.74 14.58
CA GLU A 47 10.26 8.74 15.34
C GLU A 47 9.03 8.71 14.43
N ASP A 48 9.08 9.36 13.27
CA ASP A 48 7.98 9.32 12.29
C ASP A 48 7.76 7.90 11.77
N PHE A 49 8.85 7.14 11.54
CA PHE A 49 8.76 5.73 11.16
C PHE A 49 8.12 4.91 12.27
N HIS A 50 8.49 5.16 13.53
CA HIS A 50 7.93 4.44 14.67
C HIS A 50 6.42 4.68 14.80
N GLU A 51 5.99 5.93 14.64
CA GLU A 51 4.57 6.29 14.67
C GLU A 51 3.80 5.61 13.54
N ALA A 52 4.29 5.71 12.30
CA ALA A 52 3.63 5.11 11.15
C ALA A 52 3.56 3.59 11.22
N ILE A 53 4.63 2.94 11.68
CA ILE A 53 4.65 1.48 11.92
C ILE A 53 3.64 1.13 13.00
N ALA A 54 3.62 1.84 14.13
CA ALA A 54 2.67 1.57 15.20
C ALA A 54 1.22 1.71 14.74
N ASN A 55 0.91 2.75 13.96
CA ASN A 55 -0.41 2.96 13.36
C ASN A 55 -0.77 1.81 12.41
N PHE A 56 0.15 1.38 11.55
CA PHE A 56 -0.10 0.31 10.59
C PHE A 56 -0.33 -1.05 11.27
N LEU A 57 0.52 -1.41 12.23
CA LEU A 57 0.40 -2.64 13.01
C LEU A 57 -0.90 -2.67 13.84
N GLY A 58 -1.32 -1.51 14.35
CA GLY A 58 -2.55 -1.35 15.14
C GLY A 58 -3.83 -1.16 14.32
N SER A 59 -3.72 -0.93 13.01
CA SER A 59 -4.87 -0.62 12.16
C SER A 59 -5.82 -1.82 12.04
N PRO A 60 -7.13 -1.62 12.27
CA PRO A 60 -8.12 -2.67 12.02
C PRO A 60 -8.33 -2.87 10.52
N ASN A 61 -8.86 -4.04 10.14
CA ASN A 61 -9.20 -4.33 8.73
C ASN A 61 -10.17 -3.31 8.12
N THR A 62 -10.97 -2.62 8.93
CA THR A 62 -11.86 -1.55 8.44
C THR A 62 -11.13 -0.39 7.77
N VAL A 63 -9.84 -0.17 8.07
CA VAL A 63 -9.02 0.81 7.34
C VAL A 63 -8.83 0.37 5.90
N LEU A 64 -8.47 -0.89 5.67
CA LEU A 64 -8.30 -1.45 4.33
C LEU A 64 -9.63 -1.51 3.57
N THR A 65 -10.69 -2.02 4.20
CA THR A 65 -11.99 -2.17 3.53
C THR A 65 -12.68 -0.83 3.24
N SER A 66 -12.28 0.26 3.90
CA SER A 66 -12.74 1.60 3.52
C SER A 66 -12.35 2.00 2.08
N ALA A 67 -11.33 1.35 1.50
CA ALA A 67 -10.89 1.58 0.13
C ALA A 67 -11.66 0.79 -0.94
N GLU A 68 -12.60 -0.09 -0.56
CA GLU A 68 -13.40 -0.88 -1.50
C GLU A 68 -14.00 -0.06 -2.66
N PRO A 69 -14.63 1.11 -2.43
CA PRO A 69 -15.21 1.91 -3.52
C PRO A 69 -14.15 2.39 -4.52
N HIS A 70 -12.93 2.68 -4.03
CA HIS A 70 -11.83 3.16 -4.86
C HIS A 70 -11.20 2.03 -5.68
N ILE A 71 -11.00 0.86 -5.09
CA ILE A 71 -10.49 -0.33 -5.80
C ILE A 71 -11.52 -0.78 -6.85
N PHE A 72 -12.81 -0.73 -6.52
CA PHE A 72 -13.86 -1.03 -7.47
C PHE A 72 -13.90 -0.04 -8.63
N ARG A 73 -13.67 1.26 -8.35
CA ARG A 73 -13.56 2.26 -9.41
C ARG A 73 -12.37 1.98 -10.33
N TYR A 74 -11.23 1.60 -9.77
CA TYR A 74 -10.08 1.18 -10.56
C TYR A 74 -10.38 0.01 -11.50
N TYR A 75 -11.04 -1.04 -10.99
CA TYR A 75 -11.51 -2.15 -11.83
C TYR A 75 -12.43 -1.68 -12.95
N LEU A 76 -13.37 -0.75 -12.69
CA LEU A 76 -14.27 -0.23 -13.72
C LEU A 76 -13.51 0.55 -14.79
N ASP A 77 -12.54 1.38 -14.40
CA ASP A 77 -11.75 2.17 -15.35
C ASP A 77 -10.86 1.28 -16.22
N VAL A 78 -10.25 0.21 -15.65
CA VAL A 78 -9.53 -0.81 -16.45
C VAL A 78 -10.49 -1.50 -17.42
N LYS A 79 -11.66 -1.95 -16.92
CA LYS A 79 -12.67 -2.62 -17.75
C LYS A 79 -13.17 -1.76 -18.92
N GLU A 80 -13.29 -0.45 -18.73
CA GLU A 80 -13.69 0.49 -19.78
C GLU A 80 -12.56 0.74 -20.81
N SER A 81 -11.30 0.51 -20.42
CA SER A 81 -10.13 0.77 -21.25
C SER A 81 -9.68 -0.40 -22.14
N ILE A 82 -10.20 -1.60 -21.90
CA ILE A 82 -9.84 -2.81 -22.63
C ILE A 82 -11.07 -3.44 -23.30
N GLU A 83 -10.84 -4.27 -24.32
CA GLU A 83 -11.85 -5.21 -24.79
C GLU A 83 -11.79 -6.44 -23.87
N PRO A 84 -12.79 -6.68 -23.00
CA PRO A 84 -12.71 -7.76 -22.03
C PRO A 84 -12.71 -9.12 -22.74
N GLU A 85 -11.69 -9.93 -22.46
CA GLU A 85 -11.64 -11.34 -22.85
C GLU A 85 -12.59 -12.18 -21.98
N ASP A 86 -12.84 -13.44 -22.38
CA ASP A 86 -13.79 -14.33 -21.69
C ASP A 86 -13.44 -14.60 -20.21
N ASP A 87 -12.18 -14.39 -19.81
CA ASP A 87 -11.67 -14.59 -18.45
C ASP A 87 -11.64 -13.31 -17.61
N PHE A 88 -12.00 -12.15 -18.17
CA PHE A 88 -12.04 -10.90 -17.41
C PHE A 88 -13.10 -10.97 -16.30
N PRO A 89 -12.75 -10.68 -15.03
CA PRO A 89 -13.65 -10.91 -13.92
C PRO A 89 -14.88 -9.99 -13.98
N SER A 90 -16.07 -10.56 -13.77
CA SER A 90 -17.30 -9.79 -13.64
C SER A 90 -17.61 -9.50 -12.17
N ILE A 91 -17.13 -8.36 -11.68
CA ILE A 91 -17.32 -7.91 -10.29
C ILE A 91 -18.52 -6.98 -10.22
N GLY A 92 -19.53 -7.32 -9.40
CA GLY A 92 -20.82 -6.63 -9.37
C GLY A 92 -20.91 -5.48 -8.37
N SER A 93 -20.06 -5.46 -7.34
CA SER A 93 -20.09 -4.43 -6.31
C SER A 93 -18.75 -4.28 -5.57
N PRO A 94 -18.51 -3.15 -4.90
CA PRO A 94 -17.27 -2.90 -4.15
C PRO A 94 -16.93 -3.98 -3.12
N SER A 95 -17.90 -4.52 -2.38
CA SER A 95 -17.64 -5.52 -1.33
C SER A 95 -17.21 -6.89 -1.87
N GLU A 96 -17.37 -7.14 -3.17
CA GLU A 96 -16.94 -8.39 -3.80
C GLU A 96 -15.49 -8.35 -4.30
N ILE A 97 -14.87 -7.16 -4.35
CA ILE A 97 -13.55 -6.93 -4.96
C ILE A 97 -12.46 -7.81 -4.34
N TRP A 98 -12.53 -8.06 -3.03
CA TRP A 98 -11.53 -8.85 -2.30
C TRP A 98 -11.47 -10.33 -2.70
N LYS A 99 -12.49 -10.84 -3.40
CA LYS A 99 -12.44 -12.20 -3.98
C LYS A 99 -11.43 -12.30 -5.12
N PHE A 100 -11.09 -11.16 -5.72
CA PHE A 100 -10.25 -11.00 -6.92
C PHE A 100 -8.95 -10.24 -6.64
N VAL A 101 -8.68 -9.93 -5.37
CA VAL A 101 -7.45 -9.25 -4.93
C VAL A 101 -6.63 -10.21 -4.08
N GLN A 102 -5.38 -10.43 -4.46
CA GLN A 102 -4.41 -11.18 -3.68
C GLN A 102 -3.44 -10.19 -3.01
N LEU A 103 -3.71 -9.92 -1.73
CA LEU A 103 -2.83 -9.09 -0.89
C LEU A 103 -1.40 -9.64 -0.88
N GLY A 104 -0.41 -8.78 -1.08
CA GLY A 104 1.00 -9.13 -1.03
C GLY A 104 1.48 -9.51 0.37
N GLU A 105 2.66 -10.11 0.41
CA GLU A 105 3.31 -10.59 1.64
C GLU A 105 4.32 -9.58 2.21
N GLU A 106 4.51 -8.43 1.55
CA GLU A 106 5.48 -7.41 1.91
C GLU A 106 4.84 -6.02 1.87
N ALA A 107 5.12 -5.20 2.89
CA ALA A 107 4.67 -3.82 2.99
C ALA A 107 5.88 -2.89 3.17
N LEU A 108 6.07 -1.97 2.24
CA LEU A 108 7.18 -1.03 2.24
C LEU A 108 6.83 0.23 3.02
N VAL A 109 7.55 0.50 4.10
CA VAL A 109 7.51 1.73 4.88
C VAL A 109 8.63 2.63 4.40
N ILE A 110 8.27 3.81 3.89
CA ILE A 110 9.21 4.73 3.28
C ILE A 110 8.79 6.17 3.55
N ARG A 111 9.77 7.06 3.68
CA ARG A 111 9.55 8.50 3.71
C ARG A 111 9.36 9.02 2.29
N ARG A 112 8.30 9.78 2.06
CA ARG A 112 8.08 10.44 0.77
C ARG A 112 9.19 11.48 0.55
N ALA A 113 9.86 11.42 -0.59
CA ALA A 113 11.01 12.27 -0.89
C ALA A 113 10.64 13.74 -1.17
N GLU A 114 9.45 13.96 -1.74
CA GLU A 114 8.96 15.28 -2.15
C GLU A 114 7.61 15.58 -1.49
N GLY A 115 7.24 16.85 -1.36
CA GLY A 115 5.96 17.24 -0.78
C GLY A 115 5.98 17.31 0.75
N ASP A 116 5.14 16.51 1.41
CA ASP A 116 4.91 16.62 2.86
C ASP A 116 5.95 15.90 3.73
N ASN A 117 6.91 15.18 3.13
CA ASN A 117 7.93 14.37 3.81
C ASN A 117 7.34 13.35 4.81
N GLY A 118 6.08 12.96 4.63
CA GLY A 118 5.39 12.00 5.49
C GLY A 118 5.91 10.57 5.32
N ILE A 119 5.58 9.71 6.28
CA ILE A 119 5.87 8.27 6.17
C ILE A 119 4.66 7.57 5.56
N TYR A 120 4.91 6.72 4.58
CA TYR A 120 3.88 5.98 3.88
C TYR A 120 4.16 4.49 3.97
N VAL A 121 3.08 3.70 3.93
CA VAL A 121 3.16 2.25 3.80
C VAL A 121 2.58 1.87 2.45
N SER A 122 3.41 1.36 1.55
CA SER A 122 2.99 0.86 0.23
C SER A 122 2.85 -0.66 0.28
N LEU A 123 1.65 -1.14 -0.02
CA LEU A 123 1.34 -2.56 -0.14
C LEU A 123 1.08 -2.89 -1.61
N GLU A 124 1.92 -3.76 -2.17
CA GLU A 124 1.69 -4.36 -3.47
C GLU A 124 0.69 -5.52 -3.35
N CYS A 125 -0.23 -5.60 -4.30
CA CYS A 125 -1.22 -6.65 -4.41
C CYS A 125 -1.33 -7.09 -5.86
N ASN A 126 -1.63 -8.36 -6.09
CA ASN A 126 -2.11 -8.81 -7.39
C ASN A 126 -3.63 -8.66 -7.46
N CYS A 127 -4.15 -8.55 -8.68
CA CYS A 127 -5.58 -8.64 -8.93
C CYS A 127 -5.88 -9.25 -10.29
N ASP A 128 -7.05 -9.91 -10.36
CA ASP A 128 -7.41 -10.72 -11.53
C ASP A 128 -7.73 -9.87 -12.78
N TRP A 129 -8.00 -8.57 -12.63
CA TRP A 129 -8.36 -7.68 -13.75
C TRP A 129 -7.17 -6.90 -14.32
N GLU A 130 -6.03 -6.85 -13.63
CA GLU A 130 -4.85 -6.09 -14.06
C GLU A 130 -3.59 -6.90 -13.73
N PRO A 131 -3.26 -7.94 -14.51
CA PRO A 131 -2.14 -8.83 -14.23
C PRO A 131 -0.77 -8.21 -14.51
N GLU A 132 -0.69 -7.12 -15.29
CA GLU A 132 0.58 -6.48 -15.63
C GLU A 132 1.06 -5.55 -14.52
N HIS A 133 0.16 -4.71 -13.99
CA HIS A 133 0.50 -3.68 -13.00
C HIS A 133 -0.07 -3.95 -11.60
N GLY A 134 -1.00 -4.88 -11.47
CA GLY A 134 -1.65 -5.22 -10.20
C GLY A 134 -2.37 -4.04 -9.54
N LEU A 135 -2.31 -4.04 -8.21
CA LEU A 135 -2.94 -3.06 -7.33
C LEU A 135 -1.93 -2.61 -6.27
N GLN A 136 -1.73 -1.30 -6.16
CA GLN A 136 -1.03 -0.67 -5.06
C GLN A 136 -2.01 -0.02 -4.09
N ILE A 137 -1.81 -0.29 -2.80
CA ILE A 137 -2.56 0.33 -1.72
C ILE A 137 -1.57 1.07 -0.83
N VAL A 138 -1.67 2.39 -0.77
CA VAL A 138 -0.75 3.22 0.01
C VAL A 138 -1.46 3.81 1.20
N PHE A 139 -0.89 3.63 2.40
CA PHE A 139 -1.37 4.18 3.65
C PHE A 139 -0.53 5.38 4.05
N LYS A 140 -1.14 6.53 4.34
CA LYS A 140 -0.45 7.70 4.90
C LYS A 140 -0.30 7.54 6.40
N ASN A 141 0.92 7.73 6.90
CA ASN A 141 1.33 7.55 8.30
C ASN A 141 0.87 6.21 8.89
N GLY A 142 0.75 5.18 8.04
CA GLY A 142 0.23 3.86 8.42
C GLY A 142 -1.23 3.84 8.92
N ALA A 143 -1.97 4.93 8.82
CA ALA A 143 -3.26 5.10 9.53
C ALA A 143 -4.48 5.08 8.61
N VAL A 144 -4.36 5.63 7.40
CA VAL A 144 -5.47 5.78 6.44
C VAL A 144 -5.00 5.49 5.02
N VAL A 145 -5.87 4.89 4.21
CA VAL A 145 -5.58 4.71 2.78
C VAL A 145 -5.55 6.08 2.09
N ASN A 146 -4.47 6.35 1.37
CA ASN A 146 -4.18 7.62 0.71
C ASN A 146 -4.06 7.50 -0.81
N LYS A 147 -3.71 6.32 -1.33
CA LYS A 147 -3.70 6.04 -2.78
C LYS A 147 -4.14 4.60 -3.03
N ILE A 148 -4.91 4.44 -4.10
CA ILE A 148 -5.27 3.21 -4.79
C ILE A 148 -4.93 3.41 -6.26
N GLY A 149 -4.46 2.36 -6.94
CA GLY A 149 -4.20 2.39 -8.38
C GLY A 149 -3.25 1.28 -8.82
N PRO A 150 -2.69 1.35 -10.04
CA PRO A 150 -1.63 0.46 -10.47
C PRO A 150 -0.41 0.57 -9.54
N TYR A 151 0.41 -0.48 -9.50
CA TYR A 151 1.73 -0.40 -8.90
C TYR A 151 2.69 0.37 -9.81
N ASP A 152 2.82 1.66 -9.51
CA ASP A 152 3.62 2.63 -10.27
C ASP A 152 4.79 3.21 -9.45
N GLY A 153 4.93 2.79 -8.18
CA GLY A 153 5.96 3.27 -7.26
C GLY A 153 5.67 4.63 -6.62
N HIS A 154 4.61 5.33 -7.02
CA HIS A 154 4.23 6.63 -6.45
C HIS A 154 3.38 6.46 -5.19
N LEU A 155 3.70 7.24 -4.15
CA LEU A 155 3.02 7.17 -2.84
C LEU A 155 1.72 7.97 -2.79
N THR A 156 1.55 8.91 -3.72
CA THR A 156 0.39 9.80 -3.82
C THR A 156 -0.01 9.98 -5.28
N ASN A 157 -1.28 10.35 -5.53
CA ASN A 157 -1.70 10.74 -6.88
C ASN A 157 -1.10 12.09 -7.30
N SER A 158 -0.75 12.97 -6.37
CA SER A 158 -0.04 14.21 -6.71
C SER A 158 1.34 13.95 -7.29
N ASP A 159 2.07 12.96 -6.77
CA ASP A 159 3.36 12.54 -7.33
C ASP A 159 3.20 11.86 -8.70
N ALA A 160 2.22 10.94 -8.83
CA ALA A 160 2.00 10.19 -10.06
C ALA A 160 1.63 11.08 -11.26
N TYR A 161 0.87 12.15 -11.01
CA TYR A 161 0.37 13.05 -12.06
C TYR A 161 1.03 14.43 -12.07
N ALA A 162 1.99 14.68 -11.18
CA ALA A 162 2.59 16.00 -10.95
C ALA A 162 1.54 17.11 -10.72
N ASP A 163 0.48 16.80 -9.95
CA ASP A 163 -0.65 17.69 -9.68
C ASP A 163 -0.95 17.78 -8.18
N SER A 164 -0.58 18.90 -7.56
CA SER A 164 -0.78 19.13 -6.12
C SER A 164 -2.26 19.10 -5.68
N THR A 165 -3.22 19.24 -6.59
CA THR A 165 -4.64 19.15 -6.26
C THR A 165 -5.08 17.72 -5.93
N LEU A 166 -4.24 16.72 -6.27
CA LEU A 166 -4.50 15.29 -6.04
C LEU A 166 -3.91 14.75 -4.74
N GLU A 167 -3.35 15.61 -3.88
CA GLU A 167 -2.63 15.22 -2.65
C GLU A 167 -3.46 14.37 -1.70
N SER A 168 -4.77 14.63 -1.63
CA SER A 168 -5.72 13.89 -0.77
C SER A 168 -6.72 13.05 -1.57
N VAL A 169 -6.46 12.84 -2.87
CA VAL A 169 -7.31 12.04 -3.74
C VAL A 169 -6.86 10.59 -3.65
N VAL A 170 -7.73 9.71 -3.17
CA VAL A 170 -7.41 8.28 -2.99
C VAL A 170 -7.32 7.55 -4.32
N TYR A 171 -8.17 7.88 -5.28
CA TYR A 171 -8.16 7.27 -6.61
C TYR A 171 -8.51 8.34 -7.65
N ARG A 172 -7.79 8.36 -8.78
CA ARG A 172 -7.91 9.37 -9.83
C ARG A 172 -8.17 8.76 -11.19
#